data_AF-A0A1F8MNN9-F1
#
_entry.id   AF-A0A1F8MNN9-F1
#
_cell.length_a   1.000
_cell.length_b   1.000
_cell.length_c   1.000
_cell.angle_alpha   90.00
_cell.angle_beta   90.00
_cell.angle_gamma   90.00
#
_symmetry.space_group_name_H-M   'P 1'
#
loop_
_entity.id
_entity.type
_entity.pdbx_description
1 polymer ?
#
loop_
_entity_poly.entity_id
_entity_poly.type
_entity_poly.pdbx_seq_one_letter_code
_entity_poly.pdbx_strand_id
1 'polypeptide(L)' 'MWIEVKKAQTLAIAEMWKECFEGEGIPTRILPASGFPIGQELAAYSILVPQDKEHVIKDVLRKL' A
#
# COMPACT_ATOMS: atom_id res chain seq x y z
N MET A 1 4.10 -6.43 -13.09
CA MET A 1 2.71 -6.58 -12.60
C MET A 1 2.64 -5.99 -11.19
N TRP A 2 1.53 -5.36 -10.79
CA TRP A 2 1.30 -4.83 -9.44
C TRP A 2 0.43 -5.79 -8.64
N ILE A 3 0.75 -6.00 -7.37
CA ILE A 3 0.01 -6.89 -6.48
C ILE A 3 -0.42 -6.13 -5.23
N GLU A 4 -1.60 -6.48 -4.70
CA GLU A 4 -2.04 -5.95 -3.42
C GLU A 4 -1.32 -6.69 -2.28
N VAL A 5 -0.72 -5.94 -1.37
CA VAL A 5 -0.02 -6.48 -0.20
C VAL A 5 -0.69 -6.11 1.12
N LYS A 6 -1.48 -5.03 1.12
CA LYS A 6 -2.16 -4.54 2.32
C LYS A 6 -3.39 -3.71 1.97
N LYS A 7 -4.31 -3.59 2.92
CA LYS A 7 -5.45 -2.66 2.88
C LYS A 7 -5.41 -1.70 4.07
N ALA A 8 -5.78 -0.45 3.85
CA ALA A 8 -5.94 0.59 4.85
C ALA A 8 -7.38 1.12 4.83
N GLN A 9 -7.88 1.60 5.96
CA GLN A 9 -9.26 2.14 6.09
C GLN A 9 -9.32 3.67 5.94
N THR A 10 -8.16 4.32 5.82
CA THR A 10 -8.05 5.76 5.60
C THR A 10 -6.91 6.06 4.63
N LEU A 11 -6.99 7.21 3.97
CA LEU A 11 -5.93 7.67 3.08
C LEU A 11 -4.63 7.93 3.85
N ALA A 12 -4.73 8.49 5.06
CA ALA A 12 -3.57 8.77 5.91
C ALA A 12 -2.79 7.49 6.24
N ILE A 13 -3.48 6.39 6.60
CA ILE A 13 -2.82 5.11 6.86
C ILE A 13 -2.24 4.53 5.56
N ALA A 14 -2.92 4.71 4.42
CA ALA A 14 -2.42 4.25 3.13
C ALA A 14 -1.11 4.97 2.73
N GLU A 15 -1.08 6.31 2.83
CA GLU A 15 0.13 7.11 2.56
C GLU A 15 1.27 6.75 3.53
N MET A 16 0.98 6.54 4.82
CA MET A 16 1.99 6.08 5.77
C MET A 16 2.63 4.75 5.34
N TRP A 17 1.85 3.76 4.90
CA TRP A 17 2.40 2.49 4.40
C TRP A 17 3.22 2.67 3.13
N LYS A 18 2.79 3.57 2.24
CA LYS A 18 3.56 3.93 1.05
C LYS A 18 4.90 4.55 1.41
N GLU A 19 4.93 5.51 2.33
CA GLU A 19 6.19 6.10 2.82
C GLU A 19 7.11 5.04 3.44
N CYS A 20 6.57 4.11 4.25
CA CYS A 20 7.36 3.01 4.81
C CYS A 20 7.98 2.12 3.72
N PHE A 21 7.22 1.75 2.68
CA PHE A 21 7.71 0.88 1.62
C PHE A 21 8.64 1.60 0.63
N GLU A 22 8.36 2.87 0.33
CA GLU A 22 9.26 3.69 -0.50
C GLU A 22 10.57 4.01 0.23
N GLY A 23 10.57 4.07 1.57
CA GLY A 23 11.79 4.11 2.39
C GLY A 23 12.70 2.90 2.22
N GLU A 24 12.13 1.72 1.93
CA GLU A 24 12.87 0.50 1.59
C GLU A 24 13.25 0.43 0.09
N GLY A 25 13.02 1.50 -0.67
CA GLY A 25 13.28 1.57 -2.11
C GLY A 25 12.25 0.81 -2.97
N ILE A 26 11.08 0.50 -2.43
CA ILE A 26 10.03 -0.26 -3.12
C ILE A 26 8.94 0.72 -3.59
N PRO A 27 8.78 0.93 -4.91
CA PRO A 27 7.78 1.86 -5.40
C PRO A 27 6.39 1.34 -5.04
N THR A 28 5.54 2.20 -4.48
CA THR A 28 4.25 1.79 -3.91
C THR A 28 3.10 2.60 -4.52
N ARG A 29 1.99 1.93 -4.80
CA ARG A 29 0.77 2.55 -5.32
C ARG A 29 -0.38 2.37 -4.34
N ILE A 30 -1.21 3.40 -4.22
CA ILE A 30 -2.44 3.37 -3.44
C ILE A 30 -3.60 3.48 -4.41
N LEU A 31 -4.56 2.57 -4.29
CA LEU A 31 -5.79 2.59 -5.06
C LEU A 31 -6.99 2.51 -4.10
N PRO A 32 -8.05 3.32 -4.28
CA PRO A 32 -9.26 3.14 -3.52
C PRO A 32 -9.90 1.78 -3.86
N ALA A 33 -10.37 1.07 -2.84
CA ALA A 33 -11.11 -0.18 -3.01
C ALA A 33 -12.50 0.15 -3.56
N SER A 34 -12.60 0.16 -4.89
CA SER A 34 -13.80 0.22 -5.74
C SER A 34 -14.93 1.18 -5.31
N GLY A 35 -15.15 2.23 -6.11
CA GLY A 35 -16.35 3.06 -6.06
C GLY A 35 -16.22 4.37 -5.29
N PHE A 36 -15.08 4.61 -4.63
CA PHE A 36 -14.80 5.88 -3.96
C PHE A 36 -13.87 6.78 -4.77
N PRO A 37 -14.10 8.09 -4.80
CA PRO A 37 -13.17 9.04 -5.39
C PRO A 37 -11.82 9.01 -4.66
N ILE A 38 -10.75 9.17 -5.43
CA ILE A 38 -9.40 9.28 -4.89
C ILE A 38 -9.33 10.54 -4.02
N GLY A 39 -8.78 10.42 -2.80
CA GLY A 39 -8.61 11.57 -1.89
C GLY A 39 -9.57 11.61 -0.71
N GLN A 40 -10.48 10.64 -0.60
CA GLN A 40 -11.40 10.55 0.52
C GLN A 40 -10.69 10.06 1.79
N GLU A 41 -10.74 10.82 2.88
CA GLU A 41 -10.00 10.48 4.11
C GLU A 41 -10.42 9.14 4.71
N LEU A 42 -11.72 8.86 4.73
CA LEU A 42 -12.32 7.62 5.23
C LEU A 42 -12.82 6.78 4.05
N ALA A 43 -11.94 5.94 3.52
CA ALA A 43 -12.26 4.96 2.49
C ALA A 43 -11.28 3.79 2.58
N ALA A 44 -11.69 2.62 2.10
CA ALA A 44 -10.78 1.49 1.99
C ALA A 44 -9.80 1.73 0.83
N TYR A 45 -8.51 1.53 1.08
CA TYR A 45 -7.42 1.70 0.13
C TYR A 45 -6.57 0.44 0.05
N SER A 46 -6.30 -0.01 -1.17
CA SER A 46 -5.38 -1.08 -1.49
C SER A 46 -3.98 -0.51 -1.70
N ILE A 47 -3.01 -1.04 -0.96
CA ILE A 47 -1.58 -0.73 -1.12
C ILE A 47 -0.96 -1.81 -2.00
N LEU A 48 -0.39 -1.38 -3.13
CA LEU A 48 0.18 -2.25 -4.13
C LEU A 48 1.67 -2.00 -4.33
N VAL A 49 2.40 -3.08 -4.60
CA VAL A 49 3.83 -3.06 -4.90
C VAL A 49 4.12 -3.88 -6.16
N PRO A 50 5.30 -3.73 -6.80
CA PRO A 50 5.72 -4.60 -7.88
C PRO A 50 5.80 -6.05 -7.40
N GLN A 51 5.27 -6.97 -8.20
CA GLN A 51 5.29 -8.41 -7.90
C GLN A 51 6.70 -8.94 -7.60
N ASP A 52 7.74 -8.43 -8.26
CA ASP A 52 9.14 -8.79 -7.99
C ASP A 52 9.56 -8.50 -6.54
N LYS A 53 8.95 -7.51 -5.89
CA LYS A 53 9.25 -7.07 -4.52
C LYS A 53 8.32 -7.64 -3.47
N GLU A 54 7.40 -8.54 -3.85
CA GLU A 54 6.46 -9.18 -2.92
C GLU A 54 7.16 -9.81 -1.71
N HIS A 55 8.23 -10.56 -1.98
CA HIS A 55 8.97 -11.28 -0.95
C HIS A 55 9.63 -10.34 0.06
N VAL A 56 10.14 -9.19 -0.39
CA VAL A 56 10.75 -8.18 0.48
C VAL A 56 9.69 -7.57 1.39
N ILE A 57 8.54 -7.19 0.84
CA ILE A 57 7.44 -6.63 1.64
C ILE A 57 6.90 -7.64 2.64
N LYS A 58 6.80 -8.92 2.27
CA LYS A 58 6.40 -9.98 3.21
C LYS A 58 7.35 -10.09 4.40
N ASP A 59 8.65 -9.89 4.17
CA ASP A 59 9.65 -9.90 5.25
C ASP A 59 9.56 -8.65 6.13
N VAL A 60 9.39 -7.46 5.53
CA VAL A 60 9.16 -6.20 6.24
C VAL A 60 7.91 -6.28 7.12
N LEU A 61 6.80 -6.75 6.57
CA LEU A 61 5.52 -6.92 7.28
C LEU A 61 5.58 -7.96 8.40
N ARG A 62 6.56 -8.87 8.37
CA ARG A 62 6.77 -9.85 9.45
C ARG A 62 7.53 -9.27 10.64
N LYS A 63 8.33 -8.22 10.41
CA LYS A 63 9.16 -7.57 11.44
C LYS A 63 8.44 -6.42 12.16
N LEU A 64 7.38 -5.89 11.53
CA LEU A 64 6.47 -4.87 12.06
C LEU A 64 5.32 -5.53 12.85
#